data_AF-A0A1V4IVK1-F1
#
_entry.id   AF-A0A1V4IVK1-F1
#
_cell.length_a   1.000
_cell.length_b   1.000
_cell.length_c   1.000
_cell.angle_alpha   90.00
_cell.angle_beta   90.00
_cell.angle_gamma   90.00
#
_symmetry.space_group_name_H-M   'P 1'
#
loop_
_entity.id
_entity.type
_entity.pdbx_description
1 polymer ?
#
loop_
_entity_poly.entity_id
_entity_poly.type
_entity_poly.pdbx_seq_one_letter_code
_entity_poly.pdbx_strand_id
1 'polypeptide(L)'
;MNINNPIICYNGTLIVDEQTNIISNVTISFSEAKQVVKLAKDKGIHVSLYKGDEWYVEKLEKWTRQESEITNVSPNIMSFINLFDVFTVLFSLMSLS
;
A
#
# COMPACT_ATOMS: atom_id res chain seq x y z
N MET A 1 24.16 -8.05 10.90
CA MET A 1 24.33 -8.96 9.75
C MET A 1 24.62 -8.08 8.55
N ASN A 2 25.77 -8.22 7.89
CA ASN A 2 26.01 -7.59 6.58
C ASN A 2 25.56 -8.57 5.50
N ILE A 3 24.34 -8.38 5.02
CA ILE A 3 23.82 -9.09 3.85
C ILE A 3 24.13 -8.17 2.66
N ASN A 4 25.10 -8.56 1.83
CA ASN A 4 25.50 -7.82 0.61
C ASN A 4 24.75 -8.35 -0.61
N ASN A 5 23.44 -8.58 -0.45
CA ASN A 5 22.59 -9.13 -1.49
C ASN A 5 21.34 -8.25 -1.64
N PRO A 6 20.78 -8.13 -2.84
CA PRO A 6 19.52 -7.45 -3.04
C PRO A 6 18.41 -8.00 -2.14
N ILE A 7 17.59 -7.11 -1.61
CA ILE A 7 16.47 -7.44 -0.73
C ILE A 7 15.20 -7.45 -1.57
N ILE A 8 14.43 -8.53 -1.46
CA ILE A 8 13.14 -8.69 -2.12
C ILE A 8 12.05 -8.38 -1.09
N CYS A 9 11.24 -7.36 -1.37
CA CYS A 9 10.17 -6.87 -0.52
C CYS A 9 8.80 -7.03 -1.20
N TYR A 10 7.73 -6.95 -0.42
CA TYR A 10 6.34 -6.84 -0.91
C TYR A 10 5.95 -7.91 -1.94
N ASN A 11 6.28 -9.18 -1.64
CA ASN A 11 6.04 -10.31 -2.56
C ASN A 11 6.72 -10.16 -3.93
N GLY A 12 7.87 -9.48 -3.98
CA GLY A 12 8.67 -9.33 -5.19
C GLY A 12 8.35 -8.10 -6.02
N THR A 13 7.44 -7.24 -5.57
CA THR A 13 7.15 -5.99 -6.27
C THR A 13 8.20 -4.92 -6.07
N LEU A 14 8.97 -4.99 -4.96
CA LEU A 14 10.09 -4.09 -4.71
C LEU A 14 11.37 -4.90 -4.53
N ILE A 15 12.42 -4.49 -5.25
CA ILE A 15 13.77 -5.02 -5.11
C ILE A 15 14.69 -3.83 -4.85
N VAL A 16 15.46 -3.89 -3.77
CA VAL A 16 16.45 -2.86 -3.40
C VAL A 16 17.84 -3.45 -3.23
N ASP A 17 18.88 -2.64 -3.44
CA ASP A 17 20.26 -3.00 -3.11
C ASP A 17 20.54 -2.88 -1.60
N GLU A 18 21.77 -3.18 -1.18
CA GLU A 18 22.19 -3.08 0.22
C GLU A 18 22.21 -1.65 0.79
N GLN A 19 22.15 -0.64 -0.09
CA GLN A 19 22.08 0.78 0.25
C GLN A 19 20.64 1.30 0.17
N THR A 20 19.65 0.41 0.00
CA THR A 20 18.21 0.71 -0.16
C THR A 20 17.84 1.45 -1.46
N ASN A 21 18.74 1.49 -2.45
CA ASN A 21 18.40 2.04 -3.76
C ASN A 21 17.46 1.07 -4.49
N ILE A 22 16.46 1.62 -5.17
CA ILE A 22 15.46 0.85 -5.92
C ILE A 22 16.10 0.25 -7.18
N ILE A 23 16.16 -1.09 -7.23
CA ILE A 23 16.52 -1.85 -8.43
C ILE A 23 15.27 -2.07 -9.30
N SER A 24 14.13 -2.40 -8.68
CA SER A 24 12.84 -2.60 -9.36
C SER A 24 11.69 -2.24 -8.43
N ASN A 25 10.65 -1.61 -8.99
CA ASN A 25 9.41 -1.33 -8.27
C ASN A 25 8.21 -1.45 -9.21
N VAL A 26 7.33 -2.42 -8.95
CA VAL A 26 6.12 -2.69 -9.73
C VAL A 26 4.90 -2.39 -8.88
N THR A 27 4.14 -1.36 -9.25
CA THR A 27 2.96 -0.93 -8.51
C THR A 27 1.69 -1.12 -9.31
N ILE A 28 0.58 -1.36 -8.63
CA ILE A 28 -0.76 -1.30 -9.24
C ILE A 28 -1.13 0.18 -9.43
N SER A 29 -1.68 0.54 -10.59
CA SER A 29 -2.12 1.92 -10.82
C SER A 29 -3.32 2.28 -9.95
N PHE A 30 -3.53 3.58 -9.66
CA PHE A 30 -4.71 4.01 -8.89
C PHE A 30 -6.03 3.62 -9.55
N SER A 31 -6.11 3.60 -10.88
CA SER A 31 -7.31 3.19 -11.62
C SER A 31 -7.63 1.72 -11.37
N GLU A 32 -6.64 0.84 -11.48
CA GLU A 32 -6.80 -0.60 -11.22
C GLU A 32 -7.14 -0.87 -9.76
N ALA A 33 -6.41 -0.23 -8.82
CA ALA A 33 -6.68 -0.36 -7.40
C ALA A 33 -8.13 0.05 -7.06
N LYS A 34 -8.63 1.14 -7.63
CA LYS A 34 -10.01 1.60 -7.46
C LYS A 34 -11.03 0.59 -7.97
N GLN A 35 -10.76 -0.07 -9.10
CA GLN A 35 -11.63 -1.11 -9.65
C GLN A 35 -11.67 -2.35 -8.74
N VAL A 36 -10.51 -2.81 -8.26
CA VAL A 36 -10.41 -3.96 -7.33
C VAL A 36 -11.13 -3.65 -6.01
N VAL A 37 -10.91 -2.46 -5.45
CA VAL A 37 -11.59 -2.01 -4.23
C VAL A 37 -13.10 -2.02 -4.41
N LYS A 38 -13.61 -1.50 -5.52
CA LYS A 38 -15.05 -1.49 -5.82
C LYS A 38 -15.60 -2.92 -5.85
N LEU A 39 -14.94 -3.81 -6.59
CA LEU A 39 -15.36 -5.21 -6.71
C LEU A 39 -15.37 -5.94 -5.36
N ALA A 40 -14.35 -5.71 -4.52
CA ALA A 40 -14.26 -6.33 -3.21
C ALA A 40 -15.35 -5.82 -2.27
N LYS A 41 -15.62 -4.50 -2.27
CA LYS A 41 -16.70 -3.90 -1.49
C LYS A 41 -18.08 -4.43 -1.88
N ASP A 42 -18.34 -4.55 -3.19
CA ASP A 42 -19.60 -5.10 -3.70
C ASP A 42 -19.83 -6.56 -3.24
N LYS A 43 -18.75 -7.27 -2.89
CA LYS A 43 -18.79 -8.63 -2.35
C LYS A 43 -18.71 -8.71 -0.82
N GLY A 44 -18.64 -7.58 -0.12
CA GLY A 44 -18.47 -7.54 1.34
C GLY A 44 -17.11 -8.05 1.81
N ILE A 45 -16.08 -8.00 0.95
CA ILE A 45 -14.73 -8.45 1.27
C ILE A 45 -13.97 -7.30 1.95
N HIS A 46 -13.27 -7.62 3.04
CA HIS A 46 -12.38 -6.67 3.72
C HIS A 46 -11.17 -6.33 2.82
N VAL A 47 -10.81 -5.04 2.74
CA VAL A 47 -9.69 -4.56 1.91
C VAL A 47 -8.73 -3.76 2.75
N SER A 48 -7.44 -4.04 2.55
CA SER A 48 -6.31 -3.27 3.05
C SER A 48 -5.50 -2.77 1.85
N LEU A 49 -5.14 -1.49 1.84
CA LEU A 49 -4.30 -0.90 0.80
C LEU A 49 -2.93 -0.55 1.38
N TYR A 50 -1.88 -0.85 0.61
CA TYR A 50 -0.51 -0.54 0.96
C TYR A 50 0.08 0.43 -0.06
N LYS A 51 0.77 1.46 0.43
CA LYS A 51 1.51 2.41 -0.39
C LYS A 51 2.88 2.62 0.22
N GLY A 52 3.88 1.93 -0.30
CA GLY A 52 5.15 1.78 0.43
C GLY A 52 4.90 1.07 1.76
N ASP A 53 5.50 1.57 2.83
CA ASP A 53 5.33 1.02 4.19
C ASP A 53 4.01 1.46 4.86
N GLU A 54 3.23 2.33 4.22
CA GLU A 54 1.97 2.84 4.78
C GLU A 54 0.80 1.87 4.49
N TRP A 55 0.06 1.54 5.54
CA TRP A 55 -1.12 0.69 5.49
C TRP A 55 -2.40 1.51 5.73
N TYR A 56 -3.42 1.34 4.87
CA TYR A 56 -4.70 2.05 4.93
C TYR A 56 -5.89 1.10 4.98
N VAL A 57 -6.86 1.45 5.82
CA VAL A 57 -8.18 0.81 5.93
C VAL A 57 -9.27 1.87 6.07
N GLU A 58 -10.51 1.54 5.74
CA GLU A 58 -11.63 2.47 5.98
C GLU A 58 -12.17 2.42 7.41
N LYS A 59 -11.95 1.29 8.10
CA LYS A 59 -12.50 1.02 9.44
C LYS A 59 -11.71 -0.07 10.14
N LEU A 60 -11.55 0.08 11.46
CA LEU A 60 -10.95 -0.93 12.34
C LEU A 60 -11.93 -2.08 12.61
N GLU A 61 -11.91 -3.09 11.75
CA GLU A 61 -12.73 -4.30 11.89
C GLU A 61 -11.91 -5.47 12.45
N LYS A 62 -12.57 -6.62 12.66
CA LYS A 62 -11.94 -7.84 13.18
C LYS A 62 -10.63 -8.19 12.47
N TRP A 63 -10.63 -8.18 11.13
CA TRP A 63 -9.47 -8.54 10.32
C TRP A 63 -8.31 -7.56 10.49
N THR A 64 -8.62 -6.27 10.51
CA THR A 64 -7.62 -5.23 10.75
C THR A 64 -7.01 -5.31 12.13
N ARG A 65 -7.82 -5.56 13.17
CA ARG A 65 -7.31 -5.71 14.54
C ARG A 65 -6.40 -6.92 14.65
N GLN A 66 -6.82 -8.05 14.10
CA GLN A 66 -6.01 -9.26 14.07
C GLN A 66 -4.67 -9.02 13.37
N GLU A 67 -4.68 -8.38 12.19
CA GLU A 67 -3.45 -8.08 11.46
C GLU A 67 -2.55 -7.11 12.21
N SER A 68 -3.12 -6.10 12.87
CA SER A 68 -2.39 -5.15 13.71
C SER A 68 -1.75 -5.83 14.92
N GLU A 69 -2.43 -6.78 15.55
CA GLU A 69 -1.87 -7.57 16.67
C GLU A 69 -0.72 -8.48 16.22
N ILE A 70 -0.82 -9.08 15.02
CA ILE A 70 0.22 -9.95 14.45
C ILE A 70 1.46 -9.16 14.05
N THR A 71 1.26 -8.04 13.35
CA THR A 71 2.35 -7.24 12.75
C THR A 71 2.91 -6.20 13.70
N ASN A 72 2.17 -5.87 14.77
CA ASN A 72 2.43 -4.74 15.66
C ASN A 72 2.46 -3.38 14.91
N VAL A 73 1.80 -3.30 13.74
CA VAL A 73 1.64 -2.07 12.95
C VAL A 73 0.21 -1.58 13.11
N SER A 74 0.01 -0.26 13.19
CA SER A 74 -1.32 0.35 13.20
C SER A 74 -1.65 0.92 11.83
N PRO A 75 -2.87 0.70 11.29
CA PRO A 75 -3.26 1.25 10.01
C PRO A 75 -3.64 2.73 10.12
N ASN A 76 -3.48 3.44 9.01
CA ASN A 76 -4.14 4.72 8.79
C ASN A 76 -5.61 4.49 8.45
N ILE A 77 -6.51 5.16 9.18
CA ILE A 77 -7.95 5.06 8.95
C ILE A 77 -8.38 6.20 8.01
N MET A 78 -8.76 5.85 6.77
CA MET A 78 -9.19 6.82 5.77
C MET A 78 -10.15 6.17 4.77
N SER A 79 -11.20 6.91 4.37
CA SER A 79 -12.06 6.52 3.23
C SER A 79 -11.20 6.34 1.97
N PHE A 80 -11.39 5.24 1.24
CA PHE A 80 -10.60 5.00 0.03
C PHE A 80 -10.89 6.02 -1.07
N ILE A 81 -12.09 6.61 -1.10
CA ILE A 81 -12.41 7.71 -2.02
C ILE A 81 -11.45 8.88 -1.76
N ASN A 82 -11.36 9.31 -0.50
CA ASN A 82 -10.48 10.40 -0.10
C ASN A 82 -9.01 10.04 -0.33
N LEU A 83 -8.61 8.80 -0.06
CA LEU A 83 -7.25 8.32 -0.27
C LEU A 83 -6.83 8.45 -1.75
N PHE A 84 -7.68 7.99 -2.66
CA PHE A 84 -7.42 8.10 -4.10
C PHE A 84 -7.38 9.56 -4.57
N ASP A 85 -8.25 10.41 -4.03
CA ASP A 85 -8.27 11.84 -4.39
C ASP A 85 -6.99 12.54 -3.91
N VAL A 86 -6.59 12.35 -2.65
CA VAL A 86 -5.37 12.94 -2.07
C VAL A 86 -4.13 12.52 -2.85
N PHE A 87 -4.00 11.23 -3.16
CA PHE A 87 -2.82 10.76 -3.88
C PHE A 87 -2.80 11.10 -5.37
N THR A 88 -3.97 11.24 -6.00
CA THR A 88 -4.02 11.71 -7.39
C THR A 88 -3.55 13.18 -7.47
N VAL A 89 -4.03 14.04 -6.56
CA VAL A 89 -3.64 15.46 -6.54
C VAL A 89 -2.15 15.63 -6.22
N LEU A 90 -1.64 14.91 -5.23
CA LEU A 90 -0.21 14.95 -4.88
C LEU A 90 0.67 14.48 -6.04
N PHE A 91 0.27 13.43 -6.75
CA PHE A 91 1.02 12.94 -7.90
C PHE A 91 1.06 13.98 -9.03
N SER A 92 -0.08 14.63 -9.33
CA SER A 92 -0.12 15.70 -10.33
C SER A 92 0.80 16.87 -9.97
N LEU A 93 0.84 17.30 -8.70
CA LEU A 93 1.72 18.40 -8.26
C LEU A 93 3.21 18.05 -8.36
N MET A 94 3.60 16.82 -8.02
CA MET A 94 5.00 16.36 -8.13
C MET A 94 5.47 16.17 -9.58
N SER A 95 4.54 15.96 -10.53
CA SER A 95 4.87 15.84 -11.96
C SER A 95 5.04 17.20 -12.67
N LEU A 96 4.72 18.30 -12.00
CA LEU A 96 4.77 19.67 -12.53
C LEU A 96 5.96 20.49 -12.02
N SER A 97 6.84 19.89 -11.20
CA SER A 97 8.07 20.48 -10.64
C SER A 97 9.31 19.79 -11.18
#